data_AF-A0A820NXW1-F1
#
_entry.id   AF-A0A820NXW1-F1
#
_cell.length_a   1.000
_cell.length_b   1.000
_cell.length_c   1.000
_cell.angle_alpha   90.00
_cell.angle_beta   90.00
_cell.angle_gamma   90.00
#
_symmetry.space_group_name_H-M   'P 1'
#
loop_
_entity.id
_entity.type
_entity.pdbx_description
1 polymer ?
#
loop_
_entity_poly.entity_id
_entity_poly.type
_entity_poly.pdbx_seq_one_letter_code
_entity_poly.pdbx_strand_id
1 'polypeptide(L)'
;MVELVDNVLIDRDFILAITLKSANLPRISNETLTLDDDSNTTTSNNHDSQACMLTFYPRFEILTNSNEQIEIIFIVDVSNSMDGSHVQQAKQLAHLFLTNLEVDDKNTYFNVVTFGS
;
A
#
# COMPACT_ATOMS: atom_id res chain seq x y z
N MET A 1 -2.62 18.39 7.85
CA MET A 1 -3.95 18.68 7.27
C MET A 1 -4.61 17.33 7.09
N VAL A 2 -5.67 17.06 7.85
CA VAL A 2 -6.45 15.81 7.75
C VAL A 2 -7.51 16.08 6.69
N GLU A 3 -7.44 15.42 5.55
CA GLU A 3 -8.47 15.50 4.51
C GLU A 3 -9.41 14.30 4.68
N LEU A 4 -10.69 14.58 4.90
CA LEU A 4 -11.75 13.58 4.87
C LEU A 4 -12.19 13.43 3.42
N VAL A 5 -12.28 12.19 2.93
CA VAL A 5 -12.74 11.89 1.57
C VAL A 5 -14.25 12.10 1.50
N ASP A 6 -14.73 12.81 0.47
CA ASP A 6 -16.16 13.10 0.29
C ASP A 6 -16.98 11.84 -0.05
N ASN A 7 -18.17 11.73 0.55
CA ASN A 7 -19.21 10.69 0.35
C ASN A 7 -19.03 9.34 1.07
N VAL A 8 -18.75 9.34 2.38
CA VAL A 8 -18.93 8.14 3.21
C VAL A 8 -20.12 8.32 4.15
N LEU A 9 -21.26 7.70 3.81
CA LEU A 9 -22.37 7.54 4.74
C LEU A 9 -22.04 6.35 5.65
N ILE A 10 -21.53 6.61 6.86
CA ILE A 10 -21.23 5.55 7.82
C ILE A 10 -22.41 5.42 8.77
N ASP A 11 -23.12 4.29 8.69
CA ASP A 11 -24.37 4.08 9.43
C ASP A 11 -24.14 3.97 10.95
N ARG A 12 -22.94 3.54 11.42
CA ARG A 12 -22.61 3.41 12.87
C ARG A 12 -21.16 3.59 13.33
N ASP A 13 -20.19 3.80 12.44
CA ASP A 13 -18.77 3.86 12.80
C ASP A 13 -18.11 5.15 12.31
N PHE A 14 -16.91 5.47 12.80
CA PHE A 14 -16.09 6.55 12.24
C PHE A 14 -14.78 5.96 11.71
N ILE A 15 -14.37 6.38 10.51
CA ILE A 15 -13.09 5.99 9.91
C ILE A 15 -12.17 7.22 9.93
N LEU A 16 -11.09 7.13 10.71
CA LEU A 16 -10.01 8.12 10.69
C LEU A 16 -8.87 7.61 9.81
N ALA A 17 -8.78 8.13 8.59
CA ALA A 17 -7.66 7.88 7.70
C ALA A 17 -6.64 9.02 7.81
N ILE A 18 -5.40 8.71 8.22
CA ILE A 18 -4.29 9.67 8.27
C ILE A 18 -3.22 9.19 7.30
N THR A 19 -2.81 10.05 6.38
CA THR A 19 -1.73 9.77 5.43
C THR A 19 -0.71 10.90 5.45
N LEU A 20 0.56 10.56 5.27
CA LEU A 20 1.64 11.53 5.15
C LEU A 20 1.72 12.04 3.71
N LYS A 21 1.83 13.36 3.51
CA LYS A 21 2.00 13.98 2.19
C LYS A 21 3.19 13.40 1.39
N SER A 22 4.21 12.92 2.08
CA SER A 22 5.39 12.30 1.46
C SER A 22 5.83 11.10 2.30
N ALA A 23 4.98 10.06 2.31
CA ALA A 23 5.24 8.81 3.02
C ALA A 23 6.50 8.11 2.51
N ASN A 24 6.83 8.29 1.23
CA ASN A 24 7.96 7.65 0.56
C ASN A 24 9.33 8.22 0.88
N LEU A 25 9.38 9.34 1.60
CA LEU A 25 10.64 9.89 2.07
C LEU A 25 11.04 9.17 3.38
N PRO A 26 12.29 8.70 3.49
CA PRO A 26 12.80 8.15 4.75
C PRO A 26 12.66 9.16 5.89
N ARG A 27 12.26 8.69 7.06
CA ARG A 27 12.10 9.53 8.25
C ARG A 27 12.75 8.90 9.46
N ILE A 28 13.33 9.73 10.29
CA ILE A 28 13.85 9.36 11.60
C ILE A 28 13.06 10.16 12.65
N SER A 29 12.56 9.46 13.66
CA SER A 29 11.89 10.07 14.82
C SER A 29 12.70 9.74 16.05
N ASN A 30 13.10 10.78 16.79
CA ASN A 30 13.91 10.65 17.99
C ASN A 30 13.10 11.07 19.19
N GLU A 31 13.06 10.22 20.21
CA GLU A 31 12.49 10.52 21.52
C GLU A 31 13.64 10.55 22.53
N THR A 32 13.67 11.60 23.35
CA THR A 32 14.66 11.77 24.42
C THR A 32 13.92 11.88 25.74
N LEU A 33 14.25 11.01 26.67
CA LEU A 33 13.79 11.11 28.05
C LEU A 33 14.88 11.79 28.87
N THR A 34 14.60 13.03 29.30
CA THR A 34 15.40 13.71 30.32
C THR A 34 14.85 13.31 31.68
N LEU A 35 15.67 12.68 32.52
CA LEU A 35 15.34 12.44 33.92
C LEU A 35 15.71 13.70 34.69
N ASP A 36 14.72 14.36 35.29
CA ASP A 36 14.97 15.50 36.18
C ASP A 36 15.67 14.98 37.44
N ASP A 37 16.95 15.32 37.58
CA ASP A 37 17.80 14.90 38.70
C ASP A 37 17.43 15.70 39.96
N ASP A 38 16.44 15.21 40.69
CA ASP A 38 15.96 15.81 41.95
C ASP A 38 16.74 15.26 43.15
N SER A 39 18.08 15.29 43.13
CA SER A 39 18.87 15.12 44.37
C SER A 39 20.32 15.59 44.27
N ASN A 40 20.72 16.31 45.31
CA ASN A 40 22.05 16.86 45.60
C ASN A 40 23.10 15.76 45.81
N THR A 41 23.44 14.99 44.78
CA THR A 41 24.41 13.89 44.84
C THR A 41 25.36 13.93 43.65
N THR A 42 26.64 14.15 43.95
CA THR A 42 27.77 14.14 43.02
C THR A 42 28.08 12.72 42.54
N THR A 43 27.31 12.21 41.58
CA THR A 43 27.73 11.13 40.68
C THR A 43 27.05 11.34 39.32
N SER A 44 27.83 11.83 38.37
CA SER A 44 27.44 12.29 37.04
C SER A 44 27.03 11.16 36.10
N ASN A 45 25.84 10.59 36.28
CA ASN A 45 25.24 9.70 35.29
C ASN A 45 23.84 10.21 34.93
N ASN A 46 23.79 11.37 34.27
CA ASN A 46 22.64 11.77 33.46
C ASN A 46 22.40 10.68 32.41
N HIS A 47 21.53 9.73 32.72
CA HIS A 47 21.12 8.71 31.78
C HIS A 47 20.06 9.30 30.85
N ASP A 48 20.48 10.16 29.93
CA ASP A 48 19.66 10.56 28.80
C ASP A 48 19.36 9.31 27.98
N SER A 49 18.12 8.83 28.05
CA SER A 49 17.68 7.67 27.26
C SER A 49 17.14 8.17 25.94
N GLN A 50 17.72 7.68 24.83
CA GLN A 50 17.30 8.02 23.48
C GLN A 50 16.71 6.79 22.80
N ALA A 51 15.51 6.94 22.25
CA ALA A 51 14.89 5.98 21.36
C ALA A 51 14.77 6.59 19.96
N CYS A 52 15.11 5.81 18.95
CA CYS A 52 15.09 6.25 17.55
C CYS A 52 14.29 5.26 16.72
N MET A 53 13.29 5.77 15.99
CA MET A 53 12.53 5.02 14.98
C MET A 53 12.92 5.50 13.59
N LEU A 54 13.38 4.56 12.76
CA LEU A 54 13.66 4.78 11.35
C LEU A 54 12.55 4.16 10.51
N THR A 55 11.88 4.96 9.69
CA THR A 55 10.75 4.54 8.84
C THR A 55 11.11 4.69 7.37
N PHE A 56 11.00 3.58 6.64
CA PHE A 56 11.09 3.54 5.19
C PHE A 56 9.79 3.01 4.60
N TYR A 57 9.19 3.74 3.68
CA TYR A 57 8.02 3.30 2.94
C TYR A 57 8.24 3.53 1.45
N PRO A 58 9.06 2.71 0.77
CA PRO A 58 9.43 2.98 -0.62
C PRO A 58 8.19 3.08 -1.52
N ARG A 59 8.14 4.12 -2.35
CA ARG A 59 7.20 4.16 -3.46
C ARG A 59 7.81 3.37 -4.60
N PHE A 60 7.28 2.17 -4.83
CA PHE A 60 7.58 1.43 -6.04
C PHE A 60 6.83 2.11 -7.17
N GLU A 61 7.54 2.92 -7.95
CA GLU A 61 7.08 3.24 -9.28
C GLU A 61 7.25 1.97 -10.10
N ILE A 62 6.19 1.54 -10.81
CA ILE A 62 6.38 0.68 -11.97
C ILE A 62 7.13 1.60 -12.92
N LEU A 63 8.46 1.57 -12.84
CA LEU A 63 9.32 2.37 -13.68
C LEU A 63 8.97 1.95 -15.09
N THR A 64 8.15 2.77 -15.76
CA THR A 64 7.89 2.68 -17.19
C THR A 64 9.18 3.10 -17.88
N ASN A 65 10.24 2.32 -17.71
CA ASN A 65 11.27 2.28 -18.72
C ASN A 65 10.50 1.92 -20.00
N SER A 66 10.50 2.83 -20.98
CA SER A 66 9.78 2.64 -22.24
C SER A 66 10.21 1.38 -23.00
N ASN A 67 11.26 0.71 -22.52
CA ASN A 67 11.82 -0.51 -23.07
C ASN A 67 11.48 -1.77 -22.25
N GLU A 68 10.86 -1.65 -21.06
CA GLU A 68 10.48 -2.80 -20.24
C GLU A 68 9.14 -3.37 -20.72
N GLN A 69 9.19 -4.60 -21.21
CA GLN A 69 8.01 -5.34 -21.67
C GLN A 69 7.32 -5.97 -20.46
N ILE A 70 6.03 -5.69 -20.31
CA ILE A 70 5.19 -6.28 -19.26
C ILE A 70 4.28 -7.32 -19.91
N GLU A 71 4.28 -8.54 -19.38
CA GLU A 71 3.35 -9.59 -19.80
C GLU A 71 2.46 -10.00 -18.63
N ILE A 72 1.14 -9.98 -18.85
CA ILE A 72 0.12 -10.32 -17.84
C ILE A 72 -0.63 -11.57 -18.28
N ILE A 73 -0.60 -12.62 -17.48
CA ILE A 73 -1.34 -13.86 -17.77
C ILE A 73 -2.48 -14.00 -16.76
N PHE A 74 -3.72 -13.90 -17.25
CA PHE A 74 -4.92 -14.19 -16.46
C PHE A 74 -5.18 -15.69 -16.47
N ILE A 75 -5.04 -16.33 -15.32
CA ILE A 75 -5.37 -17.74 -15.15
C ILE A 75 -6.75 -17.83 -14.50
N VAL A 76 -7.74 -18.32 -15.24
CA VAL A 76 -9.17 -18.27 -14.86
C VAL A 76 -9.71 -19.68 -14.65
N ASP A 77 -10.21 -19.96 -13.45
CA ASP A 77 -10.96 -21.18 -13.16
C ASP A 77 -12.35 -21.13 -13.81
N VAL A 78 -12.69 -22.15 -14.59
CA VAL A 78 -13.99 -22.35 -15.24
C VAL A 78 -14.64 -23.68 -14.85
N SER A 79 -14.22 -24.27 -13.72
CA SER A 79 -14.83 -25.48 -13.15
C SER A 79 -16.29 -25.26 -12.72
N ASN A 80 -17.02 -26.35 -12.46
CA ASN A 80 -18.45 -26.29 -12.10
C ASN A 80 -18.77 -25.40 -10.88
N SER A 81 -17.86 -25.24 -9.92
CA SER A 81 -18.06 -24.31 -8.79
C SER A 81 -18.07 -22.84 -9.20
N MET A 82 -17.52 -22.52 -10.37
CA MET A 82 -17.47 -21.18 -10.95
C MET A 82 -18.70 -20.86 -11.81
N ASP A 83 -19.65 -21.77 -11.96
CA ASP A 83 -20.82 -21.57 -12.80
C ASP A 83 -21.70 -20.39 -12.34
N GLY A 84 -22.43 -19.81 -13.28
CA GLY A 84 -23.31 -18.67 -13.07
C GLY A 84 -22.55 -17.37 -12.75
N SER A 85 -22.78 -16.84 -11.55
CA SER A 85 -22.31 -15.49 -11.17
C SER A 85 -20.80 -15.40 -10.98
N HIS A 86 -20.13 -16.48 -10.59
CA HIS A 86 -18.69 -16.43 -10.27
C HIS A 86 -17.85 -16.22 -11.53
N VAL A 87 -18.11 -16.96 -12.61
CA VAL A 87 -17.44 -16.76 -13.89
C VAL A 87 -17.77 -15.39 -14.50
N GLN A 88 -18.99 -14.88 -14.28
CA GLN A 88 -19.36 -13.54 -14.74
C GLN A 88 -18.59 -12.45 -13.99
N GLN A 89 -18.44 -12.59 -12.67
CA GLN A 89 -17.63 -11.67 -11.86
C GLN A 89 -16.14 -11.75 -12.23
N ALA A 90 -15.60 -12.96 -12.47
CA ALA A 90 -14.22 -13.12 -12.93
C ALA A 90 -13.98 -12.41 -14.27
N LYS A 91 -14.92 -12.51 -15.22
CA LYS A 91 -14.87 -11.78 -16.49
C LYS A 91 -14.94 -10.26 -16.29
N GLN A 92 -15.83 -9.78 -15.42
CA GLN A 92 -15.94 -8.35 -15.10
C GLN A 92 -14.66 -7.81 -14.47
N LEU A 93 -14.05 -8.59 -13.56
CA LEU A 93 -12.81 -8.23 -12.92
C LEU A 93 -11.65 -8.18 -13.92
N ALA A 94 -11.51 -9.21 -14.77
CA ALA A 94 -10.49 -9.21 -15.83
C ALA A 94 -10.66 -8.02 -16.78
N HIS A 95 -11.90 -7.71 -17.18
CA HIS A 95 -12.20 -6.53 -17.99
C HIS A 95 -11.80 -5.24 -17.26
N LEU A 96 -12.15 -5.11 -15.97
CA LEU A 96 -11.77 -3.95 -15.17
C LEU A 96 -10.26 -3.77 -15.10
N PHE A 97 -9.50 -4.86 -14.89
CA PHE A 97 -8.04 -4.83 -14.91
C PHE A 97 -7.49 -4.32 -16.25
N LEU A 98 -7.98 -4.87 -17.36
CA LEU A 98 -7.53 -4.47 -18.70
C LEU A 98 -7.86 -3.00 -19.01
N THR A 99 -9.01 -2.50 -18.55
CA THR A 99 -9.41 -1.10 -18.80
C THR A 99 -8.71 -0.07 -17.91
N ASN A 100 -8.19 -0.48 -16.76
CA ASN A 100 -7.52 0.42 -15.81
C ASN A 100 -6.00 0.22 -15.78
N LEU A 101 -5.46 -0.56 -16.71
CA LEU A 101 -4.02 -0.74 -16.81
C LEU A 101 -3.42 0.55 -17.38
N GLU A 102 -2.89 1.41 -16.51
CA GLU A 102 -2.19 2.65 -16.88
C GLU A 102 -0.76 2.37 -17.40
N VAL A 103 -0.62 1.47 -18.36
CA VAL A 103 0.68 1.15 -18.97
C VAL A 103 0.65 1.56 -20.43
N ASP A 104 1.76 2.10 -20.95
CA ASP A 104 1.89 2.43 -22.37
C ASP A 104 1.56 1.18 -23.21
N ASP A 105 0.46 1.25 -23.97
CA ASP A 105 -0.13 0.16 -24.77
C ASP A 105 0.87 -0.50 -25.72
N LYS A 106 2.00 0.17 -26.00
CA LYS A 106 3.02 -0.31 -26.93
C LYS A 106 3.93 -1.40 -26.37
N ASN A 107 4.01 -1.57 -25.05
CA ASN A 107 4.94 -2.53 -24.43
C ASN A 107 4.29 -3.47 -23.40
N THR A 108 2.96 -3.55 -23.42
CA THR A 108 2.19 -4.43 -22.54
C THR A 108 1.48 -5.50 -23.34
N TYR A 109 1.73 -6.76 -22.97
CA TYR A 109 1.07 -7.92 -23.53
C TYR A 109 0.20 -8.56 -22.45
N PHE A 110 -0.90 -9.18 -22.87
CA PHE A 110 -1.67 -10.02 -21.96
C PHE A 110 -2.16 -11.28 -22.66
N ASN A 111 -2.40 -12.30 -21.85
CA ASN A 111 -3.00 -13.55 -22.30
C ASN A 111 -3.99 -14.07 -21.26
N VAL A 112 -4.93 -14.91 -21.68
CA VAL A 112 -5.95 -15.51 -20.83
C VAL A 112 -5.87 -17.02 -20.98
N VAL A 113 -5.66 -17.72 -19.87
CA VAL A 113 -5.62 -19.18 -19.78
C VAL A 113 -6.78 -19.61 -18.89
N THR A 114 -7.73 -20.35 -19.45
CA THR A 114 -8.81 -20.96 -18.68
C THR A 114 -8.46 -22.39 -18.31
N PHE A 115 -8.82 -22.83 -17.11
CA PHE A 115 -8.70 -24.22 -16.68
C PHE A 115 -9.96 -24.68 -15.97
N GLY A 116 -10.36 -25.92 -16.21
CA GLY A 116 -11.70 -26.44 -15.90
C GLY A 116 -12.28 -27.16 -17.13
N SER A 117 -13.31 -27.97 -16.91
CA SER A 117 -13.90 -28.86 -17.94
C SER A 117 -15.29 -28.41 -18.33
#